data_AF-A0A7S2K7Q2-F1
#
_entry.id   AF-A0A7S2K7Q2-F1
#
_cell.length_a   1.000
_cell.length_b   1.000
_cell.length_c   1.000
_cell.angle_alpha   90.00
_cell.angle_beta   90.00
_cell.angle_gamma   90.00
#
_symmetry.space_group_name_H-M   'P 1'
#
loop_
_entity.id
_entity.type
_entity.pdbx_description
1 polymer ?
#
loop_
_entity_poly.entity_id
_entity_poly.type
_entity_poly.pdbx_seq_one_letter_code
_entity_poly.pdbx_strand_id
1 'polypeptide(L)'
;AIFNLLSSVGAAALLHSSAVSHSDIGPLVLIFFACAMATTTLGMALSTLISSERLGALFAIAVYNVLSYADLLLWVKSGGSSGQGARGSIDHEIPENLGFAQLYGLSMIPQVGFELTMKTYFELDKIGGCRWDNLFVLQGQYRMGSGLMAMGASFCLCALLYAYLEQVMQHEIGLARPWYFPLDPSFWREMCGIGAGALLTDSAEDVVSSDKEVDTTNFESENDENLRQLRHQRLVVSVRGLKKEFRNASGARVKAVDGLQLTMYQGECFCLLGHNGAGKTTTMGILTGMVPQ
;
A
#
# COMPACT_ATOMS: atom_id res chain seq x y z
N ALA A 1 -3.77 8.60 10.59
CA ALA A 1 -4.10 8.22 11.99
C ALA A 1 -4.55 9.40 12.84
N ILE A 2 -3.71 10.41 13.13
CA ILE A 2 -4.05 11.54 14.02
C ILE A 2 -5.28 12.32 13.51
N PHE A 3 -5.32 12.65 12.21
CA PHE A 3 -6.47 13.33 11.61
C PHE A 3 -7.77 12.51 11.76
N ASN A 4 -7.73 11.20 11.48
CA ASN A 4 -8.88 10.30 11.65
C ASN A 4 -9.34 10.19 13.10
N LEU A 5 -8.42 10.27 14.06
CA LEU A 5 -8.76 10.28 15.48
C LEU A 5 -9.46 11.59 15.88
N LEU A 6 -8.93 12.74 15.44
CA LEU A 6 -9.53 14.04 15.72
C LEU A 6 -10.92 14.17 15.08
N SER A 7 -11.08 13.72 13.83
CA SER A 7 -12.38 13.76 13.13
C SER A 7 -13.40 12.83 13.76
N SER A 8 -13.00 11.63 14.19
CA SER A 8 -13.89 10.68 14.88
C SER A 8 -14.32 11.17 16.26
N VAL A 9 -13.40 11.75 17.05
CA VAL A 9 -13.74 12.38 18.33
C VAL A 9 -14.70 13.55 18.14
N GLY A 10 -14.45 14.41 17.13
CA GLY A 10 -15.34 15.52 16.80
C GLY A 10 -16.75 15.06 16.39
N ALA A 11 -16.84 14.08 15.49
CA ALA A 11 -18.12 13.52 15.05
C ALA A 11 -18.89 12.86 16.20
N ALA A 12 -18.20 12.08 17.03
CA ALA A 12 -18.80 11.44 18.19
C ALA A 12 -19.29 12.46 19.23
N ALA A 13 -18.52 13.53 19.49
CA ALA A 13 -18.92 14.59 20.42
C ALA A 13 -20.16 15.34 19.94
N LEU A 14 -20.23 15.68 18.65
CA LEU A 14 -21.40 16.33 18.05
C LEU A 14 -22.64 15.45 18.16
N LEU A 15 -22.51 14.16 17.84
CA LEU A 15 -23.63 13.23 17.84
C LEU A 15 -24.08 12.89 19.27
N HIS A 16 -23.14 12.77 20.22
CA HIS A 16 -23.44 12.62 21.64
C HIS A 16 -24.17 13.85 22.20
N SER A 17 -23.79 15.06 21.78
CA SER A 17 -24.45 16.29 22.26
C SER A 17 -25.86 16.51 21.70
N SER A 18 -26.22 15.85 20.59
CA SER A 18 -27.45 16.15 19.85
C SER A 18 -28.48 15.03 19.82
N ALA A 19 -28.05 13.77 19.77
CA ALA A 19 -28.93 12.64 19.42
C ALA A 19 -28.91 11.50 20.45
N VAL A 20 -28.00 11.50 21.41
CA VAL A 20 -27.73 10.36 22.30
C VAL A 20 -27.73 10.82 23.74
N SER A 21 -28.71 10.39 24.54
CA SER A 21 -28.83 10.82 25.95
C SER A 21 -28.37 9.77 26.96
N HIS A 22 -28.29 8.49 26.57
CA HIS A 22 -28.07 7.39 27.52
C HIS A 22 -26.78 6.57 27.26
N SER A 23 -26.18 6.68 26.07
CA SER A 23 -24.98 5.91 25.70
C SER A 23 -23.67 6.63 26.03
N ASP A 24 -22.63 5.84 26.30
CA ASP A 24 -21.26 6.33 26.49
C ASP A 24 -20.65 6.82 25.16
N ILE A 25 -19.86 7.90 25.21
CA ILE A 25 -19.16 8.43 24.03
C ILE A 25 -18.05 7.48 23.51
N GLY A 26 -17.52 6.60 24.36
CA GLY A 26 -16.39 5.73 24.06
C GLY A 26 -16.62 4.79 22.87
N PRO A 27 -17.65 3.91 22.91
CA PRO A 27 -18.00 3.05 21.78
C PRO A 27 -18.26 3.82 20.48
N LEU A 28 -18.86 5.00 20.58
CA LEU A 28 -19.15 5.86 19.43
C LEU A 28 -17.88 6.36 18.75
N VAL A 29 -16.91 6.87 19.52
CA VAL A 29 -15.58 7.27 18.99
C VAL A 29 -14.91 6.10 18.29
N LEU A 30 -15.00 4.90 18.88
CA LEU A 30 -14.37 3.70 18.34
C LEU A 30 -14.98 3.27 17.00
N ILE A 31 -16.31 3.38 16.84
CA ILE A 31 -17.01 3.10 15.57
C ILE A 31 -16.55 4.07 14.48
N PHE A 32 -16.55 5.38 14.75
CA PHE A 32 -16.08 6.38 13.79
C PHE A 32 -14.61 6.22 13.44
N PHE A 33 -13.76 5.93 14.43
CA PHE A 33 -12.33 5.74 14.22
C PHE A 33 -12.05 4.49 13.37
N ALA A 34 -12.68 3.36 13.67
CA ALA A 34 -12.55 2.13 12.89
C ALA A 34 -13.01 2.34 11.44
N CYS A 35 -14.13 3.05 11.22
CA CYS A 35 -14.61 3.39 9.89
C CYS A 35 -13.60 4.24 9.12
N ALA A 36 -13.12 5.32 9.74
CA ALA A 36 -12.17 6.24 9.12
C ALA A 36 -10.86 5.54 8.75
N MET A 37 -10.32 4.68 9.63
CA MET A 37 -9.11 3.92 9.34
C MET A 37 -9.32 2.94 8.19
N ALA A 38 -10.40 2.13 8.21
CA ALA A 38 -10.67 1.15 7.17
C ALA A 38 -10.96 1.79 5.79
N THR A 39 -11.75 2.87 5.76
CA THR A 39 -12.07 3.60 4.51
C THR A 39 -10.85 4.30 3.92
N THR A 40 -9.99 4.90 4.75
CA THR A 40 -8.75 5.54 4.25
C THR A 40 -7.79 4.51 3.67
N THR A 41 -7.60 3.35 4.31
CA THR A 41 -6.78 2.27 3.74
C THR A 41 -7.35 1.68 2.46
N LEU A 42 -8.68 1.53 2.38
CA LEU A 42 -9.33 1.08 1.14
C LEU A 42 -9.12 2.09 0.01
N GLY A 43 -9.25 3.39 0.30
CA GLY A 43 -9.01 4.45 -0.68
C GLY A 43 -7.57 4.45 -1.21
N MET A 44 -6.58 4.27 -0.31
CA MET A 44 -5.17 4.13 -0.70
C MET A 44 -4.95 2.89 -1.57
N ALA A 45 -5.49 1.74 -1.18
CA ALA A 45 -5.39 0.50 -1.96
C ALA A 45 -6.00 0.65 -3.36
N LEU A 46 -7.17 1.27 -3.49
CA LEU A 46 -7.81 1.48 -4.79
C LEU A 46 -7.05 2.48 -5.67
N SER A 47 -6.45 3.51 -5.06
CA SER A 47 -5.63 4.48 -5.79
C SER A 47 -4.40 3.82 -6.44
N THR A 48 -3.80 2.79 -5.82
CA THR A 48 -2.64 2.08 -6.38
C THR A 48 -2.93 1.21 -7.61
N LEU A 49 -4.21 0.92 -7.90
CA LEU A 49 -4.59 0.13 -9.08
C LEU A 49 -4.50 0.93 -10.39
N ILE A 50 -4.51 2.26 -10.28
CA ILE A 50 -4.55 3.15 -11.43
C ILE A 50 -3.20 3.83 -11.56
N SER A 51 -2.68 3.86 -12.79
CA SER A 51 -1.39 4.47 -13.09
C SER A 51 -1.34 5.96 -12.74
N SER A 52 -2.34 6.73 -13.15
CA SER A 52 -2.37 8.15 -12.81
C SER A 52 -2.80 8.39 -11.37
N GLU A 53 -1.96 9.03 -10.55
CA GLU A 53 -2.27 9.40 -9.17
C GLU A 53 -3.59 10.17 -9.03
N ARG A 54 -3.85 11.13 -9.93
CA ARG A 54 -5.08 11.95 -9.92
C ARG A 54 -6.32 11.13 -10.27
N LEU A 55 -6.18 10.22 -11.24
CA LEU A 55 -7.29 9.36 -11.66
C LEU A 55 -7.56 8.27 -10.62
N GLY A 56 -6.53 7.80 -9.93
CA GLY A 56 -6.61 6.88 -8.79
C GLY A 56 -7.42 7.47 -7.62
N ALA A 57 -7.13 8.72 -7.25
CA ALA A 57 -7.89 9.42 -6.22
C ALA A 57 -9.37 9.60 -6.60
N LEU A 58 -9.66 10.03 -7.83
CA LEU A 58 -11.04 10.18 -8.32
C LEU A 58 -11.79 8.84 -8.36
N PHE A 59 -11.11 7.77 -8.77
CA PHE A 59 -11.67 6.43 -8.78
C PHE A 59 -11.99 5.92 -7.38
N ALA A 60 -11.08 6.10 -6.42
CA ALA A 60 -11.33 5.74 -5.02
C ALA A 60 -12.57 6.46 -4.46
N ILE A 61 -12.75 7.74 -4.78
CA ILE A 61 -13.96 8.51 -4.42
C ILE A 61 -15.20 7.96 -5.12
N ALA A 62 -15.12 7.62 -6.41
CA ALA A 62 -16.25 7.04 -7.14
C ALA A 62 -16.69 5.70 -6.54
N VAL A 63 -15.73 4.81 -6.23
CA VAL A 63 -15.99 3.53 -5.56
C VAL A 63 -16.58 3.76 -4.18
N TYR A 64 -16.06 4.71 -3.40
CA TYR A 64 -16.62 5.09 -2.10
C TYR A 64 -18.10 5.47 -2.21
N ASN A 65 -18.46 6.29 -3.20
CA ASN A 65 -19.86 6.68 -3.43
C ASN A 65 -20.73 5.46 -3.79
N VAL A 66 -20.26 4.59 -4.69
CA VAL A 66 -20.99 3.36 -5.05
C VAL A 66 -21.21 2.47 -3.83
N LEU A 67 -20.18 2.28 -2.99
CA LEU A 67 -20.27 1.46 -1.77
C LEU A 67 -21.21 2.09 -0.73
N SER A 68 -21.34 3.41 -0.69
CA SER A 68 -22.28 4.08 0.22
C SER A 68 -23.75 3.77 -0.11
N TYR A 69 -24.07 3.44 -1.36
CA TYR A 69 -25.42 3.01 -1.77
C TYR A 69 -25.66 1.50 -1.59
N ALA A 70 -24.68 0.74 -1.10
CA ALA A 70 -24.81 -0.71 -0.98
C ALA A 70 -25.86 -1.13 0.05
N ASP A 71 -26.03 -0.38 1.15
CA ASP A 71 -27.08 -0.66 2.13
C ASP A 71 -28.48 -0.45 1.55
N LEU A 72 -28.68 0.62 0.76
CA LEU A 72 -29.92 0.86 0.03
C LEU A 72 -30.26 -0.31 -0.90
N LEU A 73 -29.26 -0.88 -1.59
CA LEU A 73 -29.44 -2.05 -2.44
C LEU A 73 -29.79 -3.32 -1.64
N LEU A 74 -29.19 -3.49 -0.45
CA LEU A 74 -29.53 -4.59 0.46
C LEU A 74 -30.97 -4.45 0.97
N TRP A 75 -31.42 -3.23 1.29
CA TRP A 75 -32.80 -2.95 1.68
C TRP A 75 -33.79 -3.27 0.55
N VAL A 76 -33.54 -2.79 -0.67
CA VAL A 76 -34.38 -3.10 -1.84
C VAL A 76 -34.48 -4.62 -2.05
N LYS A 77 -33.36 -5.33 -1.91
CA LYS A 77 -33.28 -6.79 -2.11
C LYS A 77 -33.88 -7.61 -0.98
N SER A 78 -33.88 -7.08 0.26
CA SER A 78 -34.53 -7.73 1.42
C SER A 78 -36.06 -7.66 1.37
N GLY A 79 -36.61 -6.98 0.35
CA GLY A 79 -38.03 -6.92 0.07
C GLY A 79 -38.67 -5.65 0.61
N GLY A 80 -38.94 -4.70 -0.30
CA GLY A 80 -40.04 -3.75 -0.15
C GLY A 80 -41.41 -4.43 -0.15
N SER A 81 -41.56 -5.58 0.51
CA SER A 81 -42.78 -6.37 0.60
C SER A 81 -43.32 -6.36 2.03
N SER A 82 -43.90 -5.23 2.41
CA SER A 82 -45.13 -5.20 3.18
C SER A 82 -45.83 -3.88 2.86
N GLY A 83 -46.60 -3.90 1.76
CA GLY A 83 -47.55 -2.84 1.49
C GLY A 83 -48.67 -2.87 2.53
N GLN A 84 -48.52 -2.11 3.62
CA GLN A 84 -49.60 -1.46 4.34
C GLN A 84 -49.03 -0.58 5.46
N GLY A 85 -49.24 0.74 5.32
CA GLY A 85 -48.95 1.69 6.38
C GLY A 85 -47.97 2.79 5.97
N ALA A 86 -48.39 3.67 5.07
CA ALA A 86 -47.86 5.02 5.01
C ALA A 86 -48.18 5.76 6.34
N ARG A 87 -47.32 5.59 7.35
CA ARG A 87 -47.29 6.40 8.58
C ARG A 87 -45.91 6.34 9.21
N GLY A 88 -45.01 7.13 8.63
CA GLY A 88 -43.90 7.84 9.29
C GLY A 88 -43.30 7.27 10.57
N SER A 89 -42.70 6.08 10.53
CA SER A 89 -41.54 5.78 11.36
C SER A 89 -40.44 5.18 10.48
N ILE A 90 -39.29 5.85 10.48
CA ILE A 90 -38.06 5.41 9.83
C ILE A 90 -37.45 4.36 10.76
N ASP A 91 -38.16 3.26 11.01
CA ASP A 91 -37.64 2.14 11.78
C ASP A 91 -36.96 1.22 10.77
N HIS A 92 -35.70 1.55 10.52
CA HIS A 92 -34.80 0.85 9.61
C HIS A 92 -34.36 -0.47 10.28
N GLU A 93 -35.28 -1.43 10.39
CA GLU A 93 -34.99 -2.73 10.99
C GLU A 93 -33.95 -3.50 10.17
N ILE A 94 -33.00 -4.13 10.87
CA ILE A 94 -31.96 -4.97 10.29
C ILE A 94 -32.65 -6.13 9.55
N PRO A 95 -32.28 -6.46 8.30
CA PRO A 95 -32.96 -7.50 7.54
C PRO A 95 -32.90 -8.86 8.27
N GLU A 96 -34.03 -9.29 8.83
CA GLU A 96 -34.15 -10.52 9.62
C GLU A 96 -33.90 -11.81 8.79
N ASN A 97 -33.93 -11.68 7.46
CA ASN A 97 -33.76 -12.78 6.52
C ASN A 97 -32.30 -13.20 6.28
N LEU A 98 -31.32 -12.39 6.73
CA LEU A 98 -29.90 -12.69 6.53
C LEU A 98 -29.29 -13.30 7.82
N GLY A 99 -28.62 -14.44 7.65
CA GLY A 99 -27.91 -15.08 8.76
C GLY A 99 -26.69 -14.26 9.22
N PHE A 100 -26.28 -14.46 10.47
CA PHE A 100 -25.12 -13.78 11.09
C PHE A 100 -23.87 -13.77 10.20
N ALA A 101 -23.54 -14.89 9.55
CA ALA A 101 -22.36 -15.00 8.69
C ALA A 101 -22.42 -14.08 7.46
N GLN A 102 -23.61 -13.86 6.89
CA GLN A 102 -23.80 -12.97 5.75
C GLN A 102 -23.69 -11.50 6.19
N LEU A 103 -24.28 -11.15 7.33
CA LEU A 103 -24.17 -9.81 7.92
C LEU A 103 -22.72 -9.49 8.30
N TYR A 104 -22.00 -10.45 8.88
CA TYR A 104 -20.58 -10.30 9.20
C TYR A 104 -19.72 -10.12 7.94
N GLY A 105 -19.97 -10.91 6.88
CA GLY A 105 -19.28 -10.78 5.60
C GLY A 105 -19.53 -9.43 4.92
N LEU A 106 -20.76 -8.93 4.94
CA LEU A 106 -21.11 -7.60 4.42
C LEU A 106 -20.48 -6.48 5.24
N SER A 107 -20.35 -6.67 6.56
CA SER A 107 -19.71 -5.72 7.47
C SER A 107 -18.20 -5.58 7.25
N MET A 108 -17.56 -6.50 6.51
CA MET A 108 -16.18 -6.32 6.07
C MET A 108 -16.02 -5.19 5.05
N ILE A 109 -17.09 -4.76 4.39
CA ILE A 109 -17.07 -3.53 3.59
C ILE A 109 -17.20 -2.36 4.59
N PRO A 110 -16.18 -1.48 4.73
CA PRO A 110 -16.15 -0.48 5.79
C PRO A 110 -17.40 0.40 5.89
N GLN A 111 -17.98 0.74 4.73
CA GLN A 111 -19.18 1.57 4.62
C GLN A 111 -20.42 0.85 5.14
N VAL A 112 -20.64 -0.39 4.71
CA VAL A 112 -21.80 -1.20 5.13
C VAL A 112 -21.66 -1.59 6.61
N GLY A 113 -20.45 -1.95 7.04
CA GLY A 113 -20.15 -2.27 8.43
C GLY A 113 -20.40 -1.09 9.37
N PHE A 114 -19.99 0.12 8.97
CA PHE A 114 -20.27 1.33 9.73
C PHE A 114 -21.78 1.58 9.88
N GLU A 115 -22.52 1.50 8.78
CA GLU A 115 -23.96 1.77 8.80
C GLU A 115 -24.74 0.76 9.66
N LEU A 116 -24.47 -0.53 9.50
CA LEU A 116 -25.13 -1.57 10.28
C LEU A 116 -24.81 -1.44 11.78
N THR A 117 -23.55 -1.13 12.11
CA THR A 117 -23.10 -0.92 13.49
C THR A 117 -23.71 0.33 14.11
N MET A 118 -23.84 1.41 13.33
CA MET A 118 -24.52 2.65 13.77
C MET A 118 -26.02 2.44 13.98
N LYS A 119 -26.70 1.67 13.12
CA LYS A 119 -28.11 1.31 13.32
C LYS A 119 -28.31 0.55 14.63
N THR A 120 -27.47 -0.45 14.89
CA THR A 120 -27.48 -1.19 16.17
C THR A 120 -27.17 -0.29 17.37
N TYR A 121 -26.26 0.68 17.22
CA TYR A 121 -25.94 1.64 18.27
C TYR A 121 -27.16 2.50 18.65
N PHE A 122 -27.91 3.02 17.68
CA PHE A 122 -29.13 3.80 17.95
C PHE A 122 -30.25 2.97 18.58
N GLU A 123 -30.42 1.71 18.15
CA GLU A 123 -31.38 0.80 18.80
C GLU A 123 -31.01 0.52 20.26
N LEU A 124 -29.72 0.36 20.57
CA LEU A 124 -29.25 0.24 21.96
C LEU A 124 -29.49 1.51 22.78
N ASP A 125 -29.33 2.69 22.17
CA ASP A 125 -29.58 3.97 22.85
C ASP A 125 -31.06 4.13 23.22
N LYS A 126 -31.99 3.66 22.38
CA LYS A 126 -33.44 3.66 22.66
C LYS A 126 -33.83 2.78 23.86
N ILE A 127 -33.16 1.64 24.05
CA ILE A 127 -33.57 0.61 25.04
C ILE A 127 -32.91 0.82 26.41
N GLY A 128 -31.72 1.42 26.47
CA GLY A 128 -31.02 1.62 27.76
C GLY A 128 -29.59 2.17 27.68
N GLY A 129 -29.16 2.65 26.51
CA GLY A 129 -27.81 3.16 26.29
C GLY A 129 -26.80 2.07 25.90
N CYS A 130 -25.90 2.43 25.00
CA CYS A 130 -24.75 1.64 24.63
C CYS A 130 -23.60 1.89 25.63
N ARG A 131 -23.16 0.82 26.30
CA ARG A 131 -22.01 0.78 27.22
C ARG A 131 -21.04 -0.30 26.77
N TRP A 132 -19.80 -0.24 27.24
CA TRP A 132 -18.76 -1.24 26.95
C TRP A 132 -19.19 -2.67 27.31
N ASP A 133 -19.97 -2.84 28.37
CA ASP A 133 -20.44 -4.15 28.82
C ASP A 133 -21.47 -4.77 27.86
N ASN A 134 -22.20 -3.93 27.13
CA ASN A 134 -23.30 -4.34 26.24
C ASN A 134 -22.87 -4.47 24.77
N LEU A 135 -21.57 -4.35 24.48
CA LEU A 135 -21.06 -4.33 23.10
C LEU A 135 -21.44 -5.58 22.28
N PHE A 136 -21.54 -6.74 22.96
CA PHE A 136 -21.81 -8.03 22.34
C PHE A 136 -23.22 -8.55 22.58
N VAL A 137 -24.12 -7.71 23.09
CA VAL A 137 -25.54 -8.04 23.23
C VAL A 137 -26.15 -8.13 21.83
N LEU A 138 -26.93 -9.19 21.60
CA LEU A 138 -27.66 -9.40 20.36
C LEU A 138 -28.81 -8.40 20.27
N GLN A 139 -28.84 -7.62 19.19
CA GLN A 139 -29.98 -6.77 18.83
C GLN A 139 -30.45 -7.24 17.44
N GLY A 140 -31.57 -7.95 17.42
CA GLY A 140 -31.98 -8.75 16.25
C GLY A 140 -30.98 -9.89 15.97
N GLN A 141 -30.41 -9.92 14.75
CA GLN A 141 -29.44 -10.92 14.29
C GLN A 141 -27.97 -10.43 14.32
N TYR A 142 -27.72 -9.19 14.74
CA TYR A 142 -26.40 -8.56 14.67
C TYR A 142 -25.89 -8.13 16.05
N ARG A 143 -24.57 -8.20 16.24
CA ARG A 143 -23.89 -7.74 17.45
C ARG A 143 -23.03 -6.54 17.09
N MET A 144 -23.14 -5.44 17.82
CA MET A 144 -22.34 -4.24 17.56
C MET A 144 -20.84 -4.55 17.58
N GLY A 145 -20.38 -5.34 18.56
CA GLY A 145 -18.98 -5.77 18.66
C GLY A 145 -18.52 -6.62 17.47
N SER A 146 -19.40 -7.41 16.84
CA SER A 146 -19.05 -8.16 15.63
C SER A 146 -18.82 -7.23 14.43
N GLY A 147 -19.53 -6.11 14.35
CA GLY A 147 -19.29 -5.08 13.34
C GLY A 147 -17.97 -4.36 13.53
N LEU A 148 -17.66 -4.00 14.77
CA LEU A 148 -16.39 -3.38 15.08
C LEU A 148 -15.20 -4.31 14.76
N MET A 149 -15.33 -5.61 15.08
CA MET A 149 -14.34 -6.62 14.69
C MET A 149 -14.22 -6.78 13.18
N ALA A 150 -15.34 -6.79 12.45
CA ALA A 150 -15.35 -6.88 10.99
C ALA A 150 -14.67 -5.67 10.33
N MET A 151 -14.91 -4.46 10.85
CA MET A 151 -14.25 -3.23 10.37
C MET A 151 -12.75 -3.22 10.69
N GLY A 152 -12.35 -3.71 11.88
CA GLY A 152 -10.94 -3.91 12.23
C GLY A 152 -10.26 -4.93 11.31
N ALA A 153 -10.92 -6.05 11.03
CA ALA A 153 -10.45 -7.05 10.08
C ALA A 153 -10.34 -6.47 8.66
N SER A 154 -11.30 -5.65 8.26
CA SER A 154 -11.29 -4.93 6.97
C SER A 154 -10.10 -3.98 6.85
N PHE A 155 -9.79 -3.21 7.90
CA PHE A 155 -8.59 -2.38 7.94
C PHE A 155 -7.32 -3.21 7.74
N CYS A 156 -7.16 -4.31 8.49
CA CYS A 156 -6.01 -5.19 8.33
C CYS A 156 -5.91 -5.77 6.91
N LEU A 157 -7.03 -6.22 6.35
CA LEU A 157 -7.08 -6.78 5.00
C LEU A 157 -6.74 -5.73 3.94
N CYS A 158 -7.32 -4.53 4.03
CA CYS A 158 -7.04 -3.42 3.12
C CYS A 158 -5.59 -2.93 3.24
N ALA A 159 -5.04 -2.91 4.45
CA ALA A 159 -3.63 -2.55 4.68
C ALA A 159 -2.67 -3.59 4.07
N LEU A 160 -2.97 -4.89 4.23
CA LEU A 160 -2.23 -5.96 3.57
C LEU A 160 -2.35 -5.89 2.05
N LEU A 161 -3.56 -5.64 1.54
CA LEU A 161 -3.80 -5.45 0.11
C LEU A 161 -3.03 -4.25 -0.43
N TYR A 162 -3.04 -3.12 0.27
CA TYR A 162 -2.28 -1.93 -0.10
C TYR A 162 -0.77 -2.22 -0.14
N ALA A 163 -0.21 -2.82 0.91
CA ALA A 163 1.20 -3.19 0.96
C ALA A 163 1.59 -4.17 -0.17
N TYR A 164 0.68 -5.10 -0.52
CA TYR A 164 0.87 -6.01 -1.65
C TYR A 164 0.84 -5.27 -3.00
N LEU A 165 -0.16 -4.41 -3.21
CA LEU A 165 -0.32 -3.67 -4.45
C LEU A 165 0.84 -2.70 -4.69
N GLU A 166 1.36 -2.05 -3.65
CA GLU A 166 2.52 -1.16 -3.76
C GLU A 166 3.79 -1.90 -4.24
N GLN A 167 3.98 -3.14 -3.81
CA GLN A 167 5.14 -3.94 -4.20
C GLN A 167 5.02 -4.52 -5.61
N VAL A 168 3.80 -4.86 -6.05
CA VAL A 168 3.53 -5.43 -7.39
C VAL A 168 3.37 -4.33 -8.45
N MET A 169 2.71 -3.23 -8.10
CA MET A 169 2.42 -2.08 -8.95
C MET A 169 3.37 -0.93 -8.59
N GLN A 170 4.67 -1.13 -8.74
CA GLN A 170 5.63 -0.04 -8.54
C GLN A 170 5.42 1.02 -9.63
N HIS A 171 4.86 2.17 -9.24
CA HIS A 171 4.56 3.25 -10.19
C HIS A 171 5.75 4.20 -10.41
N GLU A 172 6.71 4.24 -9.48
CA GLU A 172 7.92 5.07 -9.61
C GLU A 172 9.18 4.28 -9.22
N ILE A 173 9.96 3.89 -10.24
CA ILE A 173 11.40 3.62 -10.19
C ILE A 173 11.85 2.57 -9.14
N GLY A 174 11.69 1.29 -9.50
CA GLY A 174 12.28 0.14 -8.82
C GLY A 174 12.05 -1.15 -9.63
N LEU A 175 12.73 -2.25 -9.27
CA LEU A 175 12.39 -3.57 -9.82
C LEU A 175 11.02 -4.01 -9.28
N ALA A 176 9.98 -3.89 -10.11
CA ALA A 176 8.65 -4.45 -9.83
C ALA A 176 8.78 -5.93 -9.50
N ARG A 177 8.38 -6.32 -8.29
CA ARG A 177 8.42 -7.73 -7.89
C ARG A 177 7.27 -8.48 -8.60
N PRO A 178 7.51 -9.71 -9.09
CA PRO A 178 6.47 -10.45 -9.80
C PRO A 178 5.26 -10.75 -8.89
N TRP A 179 4.07 -10.88 -9.46
CA TRP A 179 2.80 -11.10 -8.74
C TRP A 179 2.80 -12.33 -7.80
N TYR A 180 3.65 -13.33 -8.04
CA TYR A 180 3.80 -14.51 -7.18
C TYR A 180 4.79 -14.31 -6.02
N PHE A 181 5.30 -13.10 -5.82
CA PHE A 181 6.31 -12.76 -4.82
C PHE A 181 6.02 -13.21 -3.38
N PRO A 182 4.78 -13.17 -2.84
CA PRO A 182 4.50 -13.65 -1.49
C PRO A 182 4.64 -15.18 -1.33
N LEU A 183 4.63 -15.92 -2.43
CA LEU A 183 4.79 -17.38 -2.46
C LEU A 183 6.26 -17.80 -2.53
N ASP A 184 7.18 -16.85 -2.76
CA ASP A 184 8.61 -17.15 -2.82
C ASP A 184 9.21 -17.20 -1.40
N PRO A 185 9.83 -18.33 -0.98
CA PRO A 185 10.46 -18.45 0.33
C PRO A 185 11.61 -17.46 0.58
N SER A 186 12.21 -16.91 -0.47
CA SER A 186 13.26 -15.88 -0.36
C SER A 186 12.71 -14.57 0.21
N PHE A 187 11.45 -14.22 -0.07
CA PHE A 187 10.78 -13.04 0.49
C PHE A 187 10.67 -13.12 2.00
N TRP A 188 10.14 -14.24 2.51
CA TRP A 188 9.95 -14.43 3.94
C TRP A 188 11.29 -14.44 4.68
N ARG A 189 12.36 -14.90 4.03
CA ARG A 189 13.72 -14.87 4.57
C ARG A 189 14.28 -13.44 4.66
N GLU A 190 14.00 -12.60 3.66
CA GLU A 190 14.36 -11.17 3.62
C GLU A 190 13.54 -10.35 4.64
N MET A 191 12.22 -10.58 4.72
CA MET A 191 11.29 -9.90 5.62
C MET A 191 11.53 -10.24 7.10
N CYS A 192 11.97 -11.47 7.40
CA CYS A 192 12.38 -11.89 8.75
C CYS A 192 13.83 -11.49 9.09
N GLY A 193 14.52 -10.74 8.23
CA GLY A 193 15.88 -10.23 8.50
C GLY A 193 16.98 -11.28 8.49
N ILE A 194 16.72 -12.49 7.97
CA ILE A 194 17.70 -13.59 7.92
C ILE A 194 18.51 -13.46 6.62
N GLY A 195 19.32 -12.41 6.50
CA GLY A 195 20.26 -12.30 5.37
C GLY A 195 20.76 -10.89 5.02
N ALA A 196 20.11 -9.83 5.49
CA ALA A 196 20.52 -8.47 5.16
C ALA A 196 21.78 -7.99 5.91
N GLY A 197 22.18 -8.68 6.98
CA GLY A 197 23.33 -8.30 7.81
C GLY A 197 24.69 -8.86 7.37
N ALA A 198 24.75 -9.75 6.37
CA ALA A 198 25.99 -10.44 5.99
C ALA A 198 26.66 -9.92 4.71
N LEU A 199 26.00 -9.04 3.95
CA LEU A 199 26.49 -8.58 2.63
C LEU A 199 27.05 -7.15 2.61
N LEU A 200 26.94 -6.40 3.72
CA LEU A 200 27.44 -5.01 3.81
C LEU A 200 28.68 -4.84 4.71
N THR A 201 29.22 -5.92 5.27
CA THR A 201 30.32 -5.86 6.24
C THR A 201 31.58 -6.65 5.89
N ASP A 202 31.65 -7.33 4.74
CA ASP A 202 32.78 -8.23 4.42
C ASP A 202 33.46 -7.96 3.07
N SER A 203 33.38 -6.73 2.54
CA SER A 203 34.05 -6.38 1.26
C SER A 203 34.86 -5.09 1.31
N ALA A 204 35.08 -4.52 2.49
CA ALA A 204 35.84 -3.28 2.64
C ALA A 204 37.35 -3.48 2.92
N GLU A 205 37.82 -4.70 3.25
CA GLU A 205 39.21 -4.89 3.70
C GLU A 205 40.11 -5.81 2.84
N ASP A 206 39.61 -6.54 1.84
CA ASP A 206 40.40 -7.61 1.18
C ASP A 206 40.81 -7.37 -0.29
N VAL A 207 40.90 -6.12 -0.77
CA VAL A 207 41.33 -5.83 -2.17
C VAL A 207 42.71 -5.16 -2.28
N VAL A 208 43.47 -5.04 -1.19
CA VAL A 208 44.88 -4.61 -1.24
C VAL A 208 45.82 -5.81 -1.29
N SER A 209 45.81 -6.56 -2.40
CA SER A 209 46.98 -7.27 -2.95
C SER A 209 46.55 -8.27 -4.02
N SER A 210 46.51 -7.84 -5.28
CA SER A 210 46.83 -8.72 -6.41
C SER A 210 47.06 -7.86 -7.63
N ASP A 211 48.33 -7.58 -7.87
CA ASP A 211 48.86 -7.26 -9.19
C ASP A 211 48.52 -8.41 -10.13
N LYS A 212 47.43 -8.26 -10.88
CA LYS A 212 47.26 -8.93 -12.17
C LYS A 212 46.99 -7.85 -13.18
N GLU A 213 47.96 -7.67 -14.08
CA GLU A 213 47.86 -6.84 -15.28
C GLU A 213 46.51 -7.10 -15.96
N VAL A 214 45.59 -6.15 -15.82
CA VAL A 214 44.37 -6.09 -16.61
C VAL A 214 44.73 -5.31 -17.86
N ASP A 215 44.57 -5.96 -19.00
CA ASP A 215 44.87 -5.45 -20.33
C ASP A 215 43.93 -4.27 -20.66
N THR A 216 44.30 -3.08 -20.23
CA THR A 216 43.56 -1.82 -20.40
C THR A 216 43.80 -1.26 -21.79
N THR A 217 43.25 -1.89 -22.82
CA THR A 217 43.36 -1.42 -24.21
C THR A 217 42.44 -0.24 -24.55
N ASN A 218 41.60 0.23 -23.60
CA ASN A 218 40.64 1.33 -23.79
C ASN A 218 40.69 2.43 -22.71
N PHE A 219 41.74 2.49 -21.89
CA PHE A 219 41.95 3.65 -21.01
C PHE A 219 42.81 4.68 -21.74
N GLU A 220 42.34 5.93 -21.79
CA GLU A 220 43.20 7.06 -22.12
C GLU A 220 44.41 7.07 -21.17
N SER A 221 45.58 7.38 -21.72
CA SER A 221 46.87 7.25 -21.04
C SER A 221 46.89 8.00 -19.70
N GLU A 222 47.18 7.26 -18.63
CA GLU A 222 47.42 7.73 -17.26
C GLU A 222 48.61 8.71 -17.19
N ASN A 223 48.40 9.99 -17.49
CA ASN A 223 49.46 11.00 -17.35
C ASN A 223 49.05 12.31 -16.69
N ASP A 224 47.91 12.33 -15.98
CA ASP A 224 47.43 13.53 -15.27
C ASP A 224 47.65 13.38 -13.76
N GLU A 225 48.52 14.21 -13.17
CA GLU A 225 48.80 14.23 -11.72
C GLU A 225 47.52 14.43 -10.88
N ASN A 226 46.49 15.05 -11.48
CA ASN A 226 45.17 15.23 -10.89
C ASN A 226 44.44 13.89 -10.62
N LEU A 227 44.60 12.87 -11.48
CA LEU A 227 43.98 11.55 -11.30
C LEU A 227 44.58 10.79 -10.11
N ARG A 228 45.86 11.01 -9.80
CA ARG A 228 46.51 10.40 -8.63
C ARG A 228 46.01 11.00 -7.32
N GLN A 229 45.68 12.30 -7.30
CA GLN A 229 45.05 12.94 -6.15
C GLN A 229 43.61 12.45 -5.93
N LEU A 230 42.88 12.12 -7.01
CA LEU A 230 41.54 11.52 -6.94
C LEU A 230 41.55 10.08 -6.38
N ARG A 231 42.63 9.31 -6.52
CA ARG A 231 42.75 7.98 -5.88
C ARG A 231 42.77 8.03 -4.35
N HIS A 232 43.10 9.18 -3.74
CA HIS A 232 42.96 9.39 -2.29
C HIS A 232 41.52 9.66 -1.86
N GLN A 233 40.61 9.91 -2.80
CA GLN A 233 39.19 10.05 -2.52
C GLN A 233 38.53 8.67 -2.48
N ARG A 234 37.49 8.56 -1.64
CA ARG A 234 36.76 7.31 -1.45
C ARG A 234 36.14 6.87 -2.79
N LEU A 235 36.44 5.64 -3.21
CA LEU A 235 35.76 5.01 -4.35
C LEU A 235 34.26 4.86 -4.04
N VAL A 236 33.40 5.40 -4.90
CA VAL A 236 31.93 5.36 -4.70
C VAL A 236 31.29 4.34 -5.62
N VAL A 237 31.74 4.26 -6.87
CA VAL A 237 31.18 3.33 -7.86
C VAL A 237 32.31 2.69 -8.68
N SER A 238 32.30 1.36 -8.79
CA SER A 238 33.18 0.59 -9.67
C SER A 238 32.34 -0.39 -10.49
N VAL A 239 32.29 -0.16 -11.80
CA VAL A 239 31.65 -1.00 -12.80
C VAL A 239 32.73 -1.76 -13.54
N ARG A 240 32.65 -3.09 -13.58
CA ARG A 240 33.60 -3.95 -14.30
C ARG A 240 32.87 -4.84 -15.29
N GLY A 241 33.14 -4.63 -16.58
CA GLY A 241 32.65 -5.50 -17.65
C GLY A 241 31.13 -5.48 -17.81
N LEU A 242 30.46 -4.34 -17.59
CA LEU A 242 29.02 -4.23 -17.67
C LEU A 242 28.54 -4.50 -19.10
N LYS A 243 27.56 -5.40 -19.23
CA LYS A 243 26.96 -5.82 -20.50
C LYS A 243 25.45 -5.74 -20.39
N LYS A 244 24.81 -5.25 -21.46
CA LYS A 244 23.35 -5.26 -21.58
C LYS A 244 22.92 -5.56 -23.00
N GLU A 245 22.07 -6.57 -23.14
CA GLU A 245 21.41 -6.93 -24.40
C GLU A 245 19.90 -6.75 -24.29
N PHE A 246 19.29 -6.13 -25.28
CA PHE A 246 17.84 -6.06 -25.44
C PHE A 246 17.40 -6.90 -26.64
N ARG A 247 16.15 -7.36 -26.61
CA ARG A 247 15.53 -8.03 -27.76
C ARG A 247 14.64 -7.03 -28.48
N ASN A 248 14.86 -6.88 -29.79
CA ASN A 248 14.01 -6.03 -30.62
C ASN A 248 12.69 -6.76 -30.97
N ALA A 249 11.71 -6.04 -31.52
CA ALA A 249 10.41 -6.60 -31.93
C ALA A 249 10.53 -7.73 -32.97
N SER A 250 11.62 -7.75 -33.74
CA SER A 250 11.98 -8.82 -34.68
C SER A 250 12.67 -10.03 -34.05
N GLY A 251 12.85 -10.05 -32.72
CA GLY A 251 13.56 -11.10 -31.99
C GLY A 251 15.09 -10.99 -32.03
N ALA A 252 15.65 -10.03 -32.79
CA ALA A 252 17.09 -9.80 -32.86
C ALA A 252 17.64 -9.26 -31.53
N ARG A 253 18.80 -9.79 -31.10
CA ARG A 253 19.51 -9.29 -29.92
C ARG A 253 20.32 -8.05 -30.29
N VAL A 254 20.08 -6.96 -29.58
CA VAL A 254 20.80 -5.69 -29.72
C VAL A 254 21.60 -5.46 -28.46
N LYS A 255 22.92 -5.44 -28.60
CA LYS A 255 23.84 -5.08 -27.51
C LYS A 255 23.77 -3.57 -27.28
N ALA A 256 23.23 -3.15 -26.14
CA ALA A 256 23.15 -1.75 -25.75
C ALA A 256 24.38 -1.30 -24.95
N VAL A 257 25.03 -2.21 -24.21
CA VAL A 257 26.30 -1.99 -23.51
C VAL A 257 27.13 -3.27 -23.66
N ASP A 258 28.41 -3.17 -24.01
CA ASP A 258 29.29 -4.35 -24.16
C ASP A 258 30.64 -4.13 -23.47
N GLY A 259 30.77 -4.61 -22.23
CA GLY A 259 32.03 -4.65 -21.50
C GLY A 259 32.46 -3.30 -20.90
N LEU A 260 31.51 -2.44 -20.51
CA LEU A 260 31.83 -1.13 -19.93
C LEU A 260 32.58 -1.29 -18.60
N GLN A 261 33.71 -0.63 -18.50
CA GLN A 261 34.51 -0.50 -17.27
C GLN A 261 34.52 0.97 -16.87
N LEU A 262 34.04 1.29 -15.68
CA LEU A 262 33.89 2.66 -15.19
C LEU A 262 34.21 2.70 -13.70
N THR A 263 35.01 3.67 -13.28
CA THR A 263 35.29 3.94 -11.86
C THR A 263 34.98 5.40 -11.58
N MET A 264 34.22 5.68 -10.52
CA MET A 264 33.86 7.04 -10.09
C MET A 264 34.24 7.25 -8.61
N TYR A 265 34.90 8.37 -8.33
CA TYR A 265 35.37 8.76 -7.01
C TYR A 265 34.46 9.80 -6.34
N GLN A 266 34.54 9.90 -5.01
CA GLN A 266 33.70 10.82 -4.24
C GLN A 266 34.00 12.29 -4.57
N GLY A 267 33.01 13.00 -5.10
CA GLY A 267 33.14 14.42 -5.47
C GLY A 267 33.54 14.66 -6.92
N GLU A 268 33.67 13.60 -7.72
CA GLU A 268 33.92 13.67 -9.15
C GLU A 268 32.63 13.99 -9.92
N CYS A 269 32.72 14.89 -10.90
CA CYS A 269 31.63 15.16 -11.84
C CYS A 269 31.85 14.31 -13.11
N PHE A 270 31.17 13.17 -13.18
CA PHE A 270 31.24 12.27 -14.33
C PHE A 270 30.17 12.63 -15.38
N CYS A 271 30.58 12.75 -16.66
CA CYS A 271 29.67 13.03 -17.77
C CYS A 271 29.72 11.90 -18.81
N LEU A 272 28.56 11.34 -19.14
CA LEU A 272 28.43 10.27 -20.15
C LEU A 272 27.94 10.88 -21.48
N LEU A 273 28.83 11.00 -22.47
CA LEU A 273 28.56 11.62 -23.77
C LEU A 273 28.60 10.59 -24.91
N GLY A 274 27.83 10.84 -25.98
CA GLY A 274 27.77 9.94 -27.15
C GLY A 274 26.53 10.17 -28.00
N HIS A 275 26.46 9.54 -29.17
CA HIS A 275 25.31 9.64 -30.08
C HIS A 275 24.03 8.98 -29.51
N ASN A 276 22.88 9.24 -30.13
CA ASN A 276 21.63 8.57 -29.78
C ASN A 276 21.76 7.06 -30.07
N GLY A 277 21.42 6.22 -29.08
CA GLY A 277 21.61 4.77 -29.18
C GLY A 277 22.95 4.23 -28.67
N ALA A 278 23.88 5.07 -28.21
CA ALA A 278 25.18 4.64 -27.67
C ALA A 278 25.10 3.93 -26.29
N GLY A 279 23.90 3.64 -25.76
CA GLY A 279 23.76 2.99 -24.46
C GLY A 279 23.85 3.91 -23.23
N LYS A 280 23.76 5.24 -23.40
CA LYS A 280 23.87 6.21 -22.30
C LYS A 280 22.81 6.02 -21.21
N THR A 281 21.54 6.13 -21.61
CA THR A 281 20.40 5.95 -20.72
C THR A 281 20.34 4.54 -20.15
N THR A 282 20.76 3.54 -20.93
CA THR A 282 20.87 2.14 -20.47
C THR A 282 21.89 2.00 -19.35
N THR A 283 23.09 2.56 -19.52
CA THR A 283 24.16 2.52 -18.52
C THR A 283 23.72 3.21 -17.24
N MET A 284 23.14 4.40 -17.36
CA MET A 284 22.63 5.14 -16.20
C MET A 284 21.48 4.39 -15.51
N GLY A 285 20.55 3.81 -16.28
CA GLY A 285 19.44 3.01 -15.74
C GLY A 285 19.90 1.75 -15.00
N ILE A 286 21.03 1.16 -15.41
CA ILE A 286 21.62 0.04 -14.68
C ILE A 286 22.28 0.53 -13.38
N LEU A 287 23.02 1.65 -13.44
CA LEU A 287 23.66 2.26 -12.27
C LEU A 287 22.65 2.70 -11.20
N THR A 288 21.47 3.15 -11.61
CA THR A 288 20.38 3.55 -10.70
C THR A 288 19.45 2.41 -10.30
N GLY A 289 19.68 1.18 -10.79
CA GLY A 289 18.85 0.01 -10.48
C GLY A 289 17.50 -0.05 -11.19
N MET A 290 17.24 0.83 -12.17
CA MET A 290 16.03 0.83 -12.98
C MET A 290 15.99 -0.29 -14.03
N VAL A 291 17.17 -0.70 -14.50
CA VAL A 291 17.32 -1.73 -15.51
C VAL A 291 18.14 -2.87 -14.89
N PRO A 292 17.60 -4.09 -14.76
CA PRO A 292 18.39 -5.24 -14.32
C PRO A 292 19.53 -5.48 -15.31
N GLN A 293 20.65 -6.04 -14.84
CA GLN A 293 21.78 -6.42 -15.70
C GLN A 293 21.36 -7.50 -16.69
#